data_AF-A0A3A8PN32-F1
#
_entry.id   AF-A0A3A8PN32-F1
#
_cell.length_a   1.000
_cell.length_b   1.000
_cell.length_c   1.000
_cell.angle_alpha   90.00
_cell.angle_beta   90.00
_cell.angle_gamma   90.00
#
_symmetry.space_group_name_H-M   'P 1'
#
loop_
_entity.id
_entity.type
_entity.pdbx_description
1 polymer ?
#
loop_
_entity_poly.entity_id
_entity_poly.type
_entity_poly.pdbx_seq_one_letter_code
_entity_poly.pdbx_strand_id
1 'polypeptide(L)'
;MSDKNEVVPPPAPSRLKRPVEVVRAELLADADVKQQAEMLKLPIEQYVEKILDYAIHPDKPPQLVITPDEELKARDPKIATVEEIQTHLQKIIDGEIVISPAQQRDGFSSDKSHEQRYSAALGAAPKPGQAVAPKPGAAVDPAAAKKGPIKP
;
A
#
# COMPACT_ATOMS: atom_id res chain seq x y z
N MET A 1 15.94 22.19 20.65
CA MET A 1 14.56 22.20 21.15
C MET A 1 13.83 23.30 20.39
N SER A 2 13.21 22.97 19.27
CA SER A 2 12.45 23.93 18.47
C SER A 2 11.10 23.30 18.18
N ASP A 3 10.23 23.38 19.16
CA ASP A 3 8.80 23.12 19.04
C ASP A 3 8.24 24.15 18.05
N LYS A 4 8.18 23.77 16.78
CA LYS A 4 7.42 24.50 15.77
C LYS A 4 5.96 24.34 16.15
N ASN A 5 5.41 25.38 16.75
CA ASN A 5 3.99 25.53 17.01
C ASN A 5 3.26 25.47 15.65
N GLU A 6 2.78 24.28 15.27
CA GLU A 6 1.87 24.14 14.14
C GLU A 6 0.59 24.88 14.51
N VAL A 7 0.38 26.04 13.88
CA VAL A 7 -0.87 26.77 13.95
C VAL A 7 -1.89 25.93 13.19
N VAL A 8 -2.57 25.05 13.92
CA VAL A 8 -3.78 24.37 13.42
C VAL A 8 -4.77 25.49 13.04
N PRO A 9 -5.20 25.59 11.77
CA PRO A 9 -6.17 26.59 11.37
C PRO A 9 -7.45 26.43 12.21
N PRO A 10 -8.18 27.52 12.50
CA PRO A 10 -9.41 27.43 13.28
C PRO A 10 -10.35 26.42 12.63
N PRO A 11 -11.01 25.54 13.42
CA PRO A 11 -11.80 24.45 12.88
C PRO A 11 -12.87 25.01 11.94
N ALA A 12 -12.97 24.49 10.70
CA ALA A 12 -14.07 24.86 9.83
C ALA A 12 -15.42 24.58 10.49
N PRO A 13 -16.44 25.41 10.23
CA PRO A 13 -17.76 25.21 10.78
C PRO A 13 -18.30 23.83 10.39
N SER A 14 -19.01 23.20 11.33
CA SER A 14 -19.69 21.93 11.08
C SER A 14 -20.52 22.00 9.80
N ARG A 15 -20.41 20.95 8.98
CA ARG A 15 -21.22 20.81 7.76
C ARG A 15 -22.67 20.41 8.08
N LEU A 16 -22.95 20.02 9.33
CA LEU A 16 -24.28 19.64 9.76
C LEU A 16 -25.16 20.89 9.93
N LYS A 17 -26.14 21.03 9.03
CA LYS A 17 -27.21 22.06 9.13
C LYS A 17 -28.37 21.62 10.03
N ARG A 18 -28.45 20.32 10.34
CA ARG A 18 -29.52 19.67 11.10
C ARG A 18 -28.94 19.06 12.38
N PRO A 19 -29.72 18.93 13.47
CA PRO A 19 -29.24 18.35 14.72
C PRO A 19 -28.79 16.89 14.53
N VAL A 20 -27.73 16.51 15.25
CA VAL A 20 -27.02 15.23 15.10
C VAL A 20 -27.93 14.02 15.34
N GLU A 21 -28.82 14.09 16.32
CA GLU A 21 -29.72 12.98 16.69
C GLU A 21 -30.69 12.61 15.57
N VAL A 22 -31.23 13.63 14.87
CA VAL A 22 -32.15 13.43 13.75
C VAL A 22 -31.40 12.83 12.56
N VAL A 23 -30.21 13.35 12.26
CA VAL A 23 -29.36 12.84 11.16
C VAL A 23 -28.90 11.41 11.45
N ARG A 24 -28.59 11.07 12.70
CA ARG A 24 -28.21 9.71 13.11
C ARG A 24 -29.33 8.72 12.82
N ALA A 25 -30.57 9.03 13.22
CA ALA A 25 -31.71 8.15 12.98
C ALA A 25 -31.99 7.96 11.47
N GLU A 26 -31.84 9.02 10.68
CA GLU A 26 -31.98 8.98 9.22
C GLU A 26 -30.93 8.08 8.57
N LEU A 27 -29.65 8.25 8.93
CA LEU A 27 -28.54 7.48 8.38
C LEU A 27 -28.60 5.99 8.78
N LEU A 28 -29.13 5.66 9.95
CA LEU A 28 -29.36 4.27 10.36
C LEU A 28 -30.47 3.59 9.55
N ALA A 29 -31.45 4.35 9.06
CA ALA A 29 -32.54 3.83 8.26
C ALA A 29 -32.16 3.67 6.78
N ASP A 30 -31.22 4.49 6.29
CA ASP A 30 -30.82 4.58 4.88
C ASP A 30 -30.27 3.26 4.31
N ALA A 31 -30.73 2.89 3.12
CA ALA A 31 -30.34 1.67 2.43
C ALA A 31 -28.93 1.75 1.82
N ASP A 32 -28.52 2.92 1.32
CA ASP A 32 -27.18 3.13 0.74
C ASP A 32 -26.11 3.04 1.84
N VAL A 33 -26.36 3.66 2.99
CA VAL A 33 -25.48 3.59 4.17
C VAL A 33 -25.31 2.14 4.66
N LYS A 34 -26.38 1.34 4.64
CA LYS A 34 -26.31 -0.10 4.95
C LYS A 34 -25.41 -0.86 3.99
N GLN A 35 -25.59 -0.65 2.68
CA GLN A 35 -24.78 -1.30 1.65
C GLN A 35 -23.30 -0.91 1.75
N GLN A 36 -23.03 0.37 2.02
CA GLN A 36 -21.67 0.88 2.19
C GLN A 36 -20.99 0.29 3.44
N ALA A 37 -21.72 0.20 4.56
CA ALA A 37 -21.21 -0.45 5.77
C ALA A 37 -20.86 -1.93 5.53
N GLU A 38 -21.73 -2.66 4.82
CA GLU A 38 -21.49 -4.07 4.46
C GLU A 38 -20.26 -4.24 3.55
N MET A 39 -20.14 -3.40 2.51
CA MET A 39 -18.99 -3.41 1.59
C MET A 39 -17.67 -3.16 2.32
N LEU A 40 -17.68 -2.24 3.30
CA LEU A 40 -16.52 -1.91 4.13
C LEU A 40 -16.30 -2.89 5.29
N LYS A 41 -17.19 -3.89 5.46
CA LYS A 41 -17.17 -4.86 6.56
C LYS A 41 -17.15 -4.19 7.93
N LEU A 42 -17.88 -3.09 8.07
CA LEU A 42 -18.04 -2.35 9.32
C LEU A 42 -19.48 -2.49 9.84
N PRO A 43 -19.69 -2.53 11.16
CA PRO A 43 -21.03 -2.37 11.73
C PRO A 43 -21.64 -1.02 11.31
N ILE A 44 -22.93 -1.01 10.99
CA ILE A 44 -23.61 0.20 10.51
C ILE A 44 -23.51 1.35 11.51
N GLU A 45 -23.63 1.07 12.80
CA GLU A 45 -23.53 2.08 13.85
C GLU A 45 -22.15 2.75 13.83
N GLN A 46 -21.08 1.96 13.69
CA GLN A 46 -19.71 2.49 13.62
C GLN A 46 -19.49 3.32 12.36
N TYR A 47 -20.08 2.91 11.24
CA TYR A 47 -19.99 3.65 10.00
C TYR A 47 -20.72 5.00 10.07
N VAL A 48 -21.92 5.03 10.65
CA VAL A 48 -22.69 6.27 10.87
C VAL A 48 -21.94 7.24 11.78
N GLU A 49 -21.32 6.76 12.88
CA GLU A 49 -20.51 7.62 13.73
C GLU A 49 -19.32 8.25 12.99
N LYS A 50 -18.68 7.51 12.07
CA LYS A 50 -17.59 8.06 11.24
C LYS A 50 -18.10 9.15 10.28
N ILE A 51 -19.28 8.98 9.70
CA ILE A 51 -19.91 9.99 8.84
C ILE A 51 -20.20 11.26 9.66
N LEU A 52 -20.76 11.10 10.86
CA LEU A 52 -21.06 12.22 11.76
C LEU A 52 -19.79 12.93 12.25
N ASP A 53 -18.76 12.18 12.67
CA ASP A 53 -17.45 12.73 13.07
C ASP A 53 -16.83 13.57 11.95
N TYR A 54 -16.88 13.07 10.71
CA TYR A 54 -16.40 13.83 9.55
C TYR A 54 -17.23 15.09 9.26
N ALA A 55 -18.56 15.00 9.39
CA ALA A 55 -19.44 16.15 9.16
C ALA A 55 -19.27 17.25 10.22
N ILE A 56 -18.95 16.88 11.46
CA ILE A 56 -18.66 17.81 12.55
C ILE A 56 -17.24 18.37 12.43
N HIS A 57 -16.27 17.53 12.04
CA HIS A 57 -14.86 17.87 11.97
C HIS A 57 -14.28 17.62 10.57
N PRO A 58 -14.63 18.45 9.58
CA PRO A 58 -14.24 18.23 8.18
C PRO A 58 -12.72 18.36 7.93
N ASP A 59 -12.01 19.12 8.76
CA ASP A 59 -10.56 19.34 8.63
C ASP A 59 -9.73 18.38 9.50
N LYS A 60 -10.38 17.41 10.16
CA LYS A 60 -9.68 16.44 11.01
C LYS A 60 -8.69 15.64 10.16
N PRO A 61 -7.38 15.65 10.47
CA PRO A 61 -6.42 14.90 9.71
C PRO A 61 -6.71 13.40 9.82
N PRO A 62 -6.36 12.59 8.80
CA PRO A 62 -6.51 11.14 8.88
C PRO A 62 -5.70 10.62 10.07
N GLN A 63 -6.35 9.89 10.98
CA GLN A 63 -5.69 9.28 12.12
C GLN A 63 -4.92 8.05 11.63
N LEU A 64 -3.58 8.16 11.64
CA LEU A 64 -2.70 7.03 11.39
C LEU A 64 -2.55 6.23 12.69
N VAL A 65 -3.05 4.99 12.69
CA VAL A 65 -2.86 4.07 13.81
C VAL A 65 -1.60 3.26 13.54
N ILE A 66 -0.50 3.60 14.21
CA ILE A 66 0.73 2.81 14.18
C ILE A 66 0.53 1.64 15.15
N THR A 67 0.41 0.43 14.61
CA THR A 67 0.29 -0.80 15.41
C THR A 67 1.66 -1.48 15.41
N PRO A 68 2.24 -1.81 16.58
CA PRO A 68 3.52 -2.51 16.64
C PRO A 68 3.41 -3.94 16.13
N ASP A 69 4.51 -4.47 15.58
CA ASP A 69 4.57 -5.81 14.97
C ASP A 69 4.10 -6.93 15.91
N GLU A 70 4.37 -6.82 17.22
CA GLU A 70 3.92 -7.78 18.25
C GLU A 70 2.39 -7.86 18.33
N GLU A 71 1.70 -6.71 18.29
CA GLU A 71 0.24 -6.66 18.30
C GLU A 71 -0.36 -7.15 16.98
N LEU A 72 0.35 -6.95 15.86
CA LEU A 72 -0.05 -7.48 14.56
C LEU A 72 0.08 -9.00 14.52
N LYS A 73 1.20 -9.56 14.98
CA LYS A 73 1.41 -11.02 15.12
C LYS A 73 0.40 -11.67 16.05
N ALA A 74 0.02 -10.99 17.13
CA ALA A 74 -1.01 -11.49 18.05
C ALA A 74 -2.40 -11.57 17.39
N ARG A 75 -2.71 -10.67 16.45
CA ARG A 75 -3.98 -10.69 15.69
C ARG A 75 -3.96 -11.68 14.54
N ASP A 76 -2.85 -11.74 13.80
CA ASP A 76 -2.64 -12.72 12.74
C ASP A 76 -1.17 -13.19 12.73
N PRO A 77 -0.91 -14.44 13.14
CA PRO A 77 0.44 -15.01 13.18
C PRO A 77 1.15 -15.06 11.82
N LYS A 78 0.42 -14.90 10.71
CA LYS A 78 0.97 -14.91 9.35
C LYS A 78 1.53 -13.56 8.90
N ILE A 79 1.28 -12.49 9.65
CA ILE A 79 1.85 -11.18 9.34
C ILE A 79 3.36 -11.24 9.52
N ALA A 80 4.09 -10.91 8.46
CA ALA A 80 5.55 -10.86 8.49
C ALA A 80 6.00 -9.59 9.23
N THR A 81 6.93 -9.74 10.17
CA THR A 81 7.57 -8.61 10.84
C THR A 81 8.62 -7.97 9.95
N VAL A 82 9.05 -6.74 10.28
CA VAL A 82 10.13 -6.05 9.56
C VAL A 82 11.41 -6.89 9.53
N GLU A 83 11.75 -7.55 10.64
CA GLU A 83 12.95 -8.39 10.74
C GLU A 83 12.86 -9.65 9.85
N GLU A 84 11.68 -10.27 9.79
CA GLU A 84 11.43 -11.43 8.93
C GLU A 84 11.52 -11.06 7.45
N ILE A 85 10.98 -9.90 7.08
CA ILE A 85 11.07 -9.35 5.71
C ILE A 85 12.53 -9.03 5.37
N GLN A 86 13.27 -8.39 6.26
CA GLN A 86 14.68 -8.06 6.04
C GLN A 86 15.51 -9.33 5.84
N THR A 87 15.29 -10.35 6.66
CA THR A 87 15.95 -11.66 6.52
C THR A 87 15.60 -12.32 5.19
N HIS A 88 14.33 -12.24 4.78
CA HIS A 88 13.89 -12.78 3.49
C HIS A 88 14.54 -12.08 2.30
N LEU A 89 14.62 -10.75 2.33
CA LEU A 89 15.29 -9.94 1.31
C LEU A 89 16.80 -10.23 1.26
N GLN A 90 17.44 -10.44 2.41
CA GLN A 90 18.85 -10.81 2.44
C GLN A 90 19.09 -12.17 1.78
N LYS A 91 18.23 -13.17 2.04
CA LYS A 91 18.33 -14.48 1.38
C LYS A 91 18.11 -14.44 -0.13
N ILE A 92 17.33 -13.47 -0.63
CA ILE A 92 17.21 -13.20 -2.07
C ILE A 92 18.52 -12.64 -2.61
N ILE A 93 19.13 -11.66 -1.93
CA ILE A 93 20.41 -11.06 -2.33
C ILE A 93 21.54 -12.10 -2.33
N ASP A 94 21.57 -12.95 -1.32
CA ASP A 94 22.57 -14.01 -1.15
C ASP A 94 22.36 -15.17 -2.15
N GLY A 95 21.25 -15.16 -2.90
CA GLY A 95 20.93 -16.15 -3.93
C GLY A 95 20.40 -17.48 -3.39
N GLU A 96 20.11 -17.58 -2.09
CA GLU A 96 19.45 -18.75 -1.48
C GLU A 96 18.00 -18.89 -1.97
N ILE A 97 17.32 -17.76 -2.17
CA ILE A 97 15.96 -17.72 -2.70
C ILE A 97 16.04 -17.36 -4.19
N VAL A 98 15.88 -18.38 -5.03
CA VAL A 98 15.82 -18.19 -6.48
C VAL A 98 14.45 -17.62 -6.84
N ILE A 99 14.40 -16.32 -7.13
CA ILE A 99 13.22 -15.70 -7.73
C ILE A 99 13.12 -16.22 -9.16
N SER A 100 12.18 -17.12 -9.40
CA SER A 100 11.92 -17.57 -10.77
C SER A 100 11.40 -16.39 -11.59
N PRO A 101 11.87 -16.17 -12.83
CA PRO A 101 11.28 -15.19 -13.74
C PRO A 101 9.77 -15.41 -13.96
N ALA A 102 9.29 -16.64 -13.78
CA ALA A 102 7.87 -17.01 -13.81
C ALA A 102 7.07 -16.50 -12.60
N GLN A 103 7.72 -16.24 -11.46
CA GLN A 103 7.10 -15.75 -10.23
C GLN A 103 7.06 -14.22 -10.14
N GLN A 104 7.72 -13.51 -11.06
CA GLN A 104 7.60 -12.06 -11.26
C GLN A 104 6.25 -11.69 -11.92
N ARG A 105 5.15 -12.21 -11.38
CA ARG A 105 3.80 -11.86 -11.79
C ARG A 105 3.46 -10.53 -11.14
N ASP A 106 3.65 -9.44 -11.88
CA ASP A 106 3.06 -8.18 -11.51
C ASP A 106 1.62 -8.10 -12.05
N GLY A 107 0.67 -7.76 -11.18
CA GLY A 107 -0.77 -7.65 -11.50
C GLY A 107 -1.08 -6.56 -12.55
N PHE A 108 -0.08 -5.77 -12.94
CA PHE A 108 -0.17 -4.74 -13.97
C PHE A 108 0.23 -5.22 -15.38
N SER A 109 0.67 -6.47 -15.57
CA SER A 109 1.02 -7.01 -16.90
C SER A 109 -0.16 -7.76 -17.54
N SER A 110 -0.93 -7.09 -18.39
CA SER A 110 -2.22 -7.57 -18.91
C SER A 110 -2.19 -8.35 -20.23
N ASP A 111 -1.09 -8.97 -20.64
CA ASP A 111 -1.03 -9.63 -21.95
C ASP A 111 -0.48 -11.05 -21.93
N LYS A 112 -1.00 -11.86 -22.88
CA LYS A 112 -0.72 -13.28 -23.24
C LYS A 112 0.76 -13.70 -23.31
N SER A 113 1.68 -12.78 -23.04
CA SER A 113 3.10 -12.98 -22.75
C SER A 113 3.38 -13.86 -21.52
N HIS A 114 2.39 -14.08 -20.64
CA HIS A 114 2.55 -14.90 -19.43
C HIS A 114 3.01 -16.32 -19.74
N GLU A 115 2.31 -17.04 -20.63
CA GLU A 115 2.60 -18.44 -20.96
C GLU A 115 3.92 -18.60 -21.72
N GLN A 116 4.27 -17.61 -22.55
CA GLN A 116 5.54 -17.56 -23.28
C GLN A 116 6.73 -17.27 -22.36
N ARG A 117 6.58 -16.37 -21.37
CA ARG A 117 7.63 -16.09 -20.37
C ARG A 117 7.78 -17.26 -19.39
N TYR A 118 6.67 -17.88 -18.98
CA TYR A 118 6.65 -19.03 -18.09
C TYR A 118 7.29 -20.27 -18.72
N SER A 119 6.95 -20.59 -19.98
CA SER A 119 7.56 -21.69 -20.72
C SER A 119 9.05 -21.46 -21.03
N ALA A 120 9.45 -20.22 -21.34
CA ALA A 120 10.87 -19.87 -21.52
C ALA A 120 11.70 -19.99 -20.23
N ALA A 121 11.12 -19.66 -19.07
CA ALA A 121 11.79 -19.81 -17.76
C ALA A 121 11.92 -21.28 -17.33
N LEU A 122 10.92 -22.12 -17.61
CA LEU A 122 10.97 -23.56 -17.32
C LEU A 122 11.92 -24.34 -18.23
N GLY A 123 12.24 -23.82 -19.42
CA GLY A 123 13.17 -24.43 -20.38
C GLY A 123 14.66 -24.21 -20.06
N ALA A 124 15.00 -23.39 -19.06
CA ALA A 124 16.37 -23.08 -18.69
C ALA A 124 16.57 -23.18 -17.17
N ALA A 125 16.68 -24.40 -16.65
CA ALA A 125 17.24 -24.60 -15.32
C ALA A 125 18.75 -24.32 -15.35
N PRO A 126 19.30 -23.33 -14.62
CA PRO A 126 20.73 -23.27 -14.39
C PRO A 126 21.09 -24.43 -13.46
N LYS A 127 22.11 -25.21 -13.84
CA LYS A 127 22.63 -26.29 -12.99
C LYS A 127 23.15 -25.70 -11.66
N PRO A 128 22.94 -26.38 -10.52
CA PRO A 128 23.45 -25.91 -9.25
C PRO A 128 24.98 -25.80 -9.30
N GLY A 129 25.49 -24.60 -9.01
CA GLY A 129 26.94 -24.30 -8.98
C GLY A 129 27.46 -23.38 -10.08
N GLN A 130 26.63 -22.89 -11.01
CA GLN A 130 27.08 -21.95 -12.04
C GLN A 130 26.79 -20.50 -11.63
N ALA A 131 27.86 -19.76 -11.29
CA ALA A 131 27.77 -18.32 -11.07
C ALA A 131 27.21 -17.65 -12.33
N VAL A 132 26.10 -16.92 -12.18
CA VAL A 132 25.50 -16.17 -13.27
C VAL A 132 26.38 -14.94 -13.51
N ALA A 133 27.26 -15.02 -14.50
CA ALA A 133 28.03 -13.85 -14.93
C ALA A 133 27.05 -12.75 -15.40
N PRO A 134 27.19 -11.49 -14.92
CA PRO A 134 26.36 -10.41 -15.40
C PRO A 134 26.61 -10.24 -16.90
N LYS A 135 25.53 -10.32 -17.68
CA LYS A 135 25.58 -10.06 -19.12
C LYS A 135 26.01 -8.60 -19.32
N PRO A 136 27.10 -8.30 -20.05
CA PRO A 136 27.49 -6.92 -20.29
C PRO A 136 26.49 -6.30 -21.26
N GLY A 137 25.61 -5.46 -20.73
CA GLY A 137 24.54 -4.82 -21.47
C GLY A 137 24.04 -3.58 -20.74
N ALA A 138 24.77 -2.49 -20.90
CA ALA A 138 24.43 -1.09 -20.58
C ALA A 138 23.97 -0.82 -19.13
N ALA A 139 24.95 -0.60 -18.25
CA ALA A 139 24.74 0.28 -17.12
C ALA A 139 24.38 1.68 -17.67
N VAL A 140 23.12 2.06 -17.56
CA VAL A 140 22.73 3.46 -17.76
C VAL A 140 23.03 4.15 -16.43
N ASP A 141 24.17 4.84 -16.40
CA ASP A 141 24.59 5.67 -15.28
C ASP A 141 23.55 6.80 -15.07
N PRO A 142 22.85 6.89 -13.93
CA PRO A 142 21.78 7.87 -13.73
C PRO A 142 22.29 9.33 -13.64
N ALA A 143 23.61 9.56 -13.70
CA ALA A 143 24.20 10.88 -13.63
C ALA A 143 24.33 11.63 -14.98
N ALA A 144 24.05 10.99 -16.13
CA ALA A 144 24.27 11.61 -17.46
C ALA A 144 23.08 12.42 -18.01
N ALA A 145 21.96 12.53 -17.30
CA ALA A 145 20.75 13.23 -17.75
C ALA A 145 20.80 14.77 -17.57
N LYS A 146 21.95 15.42 -17.83
CA LYS A 146 22.05 16.89 -17.91
C LYS A 146 23.05 17.34 -18.98
N LYS A 147 22.59 17.42 -20.23
CA LYS A 147 22.94 18.44 -21.24
C LYS A 147 22.29 18.05 -22.58
N GLY A 148 21.10 18.57 -22.82
CA GLY A 148 20.54 18.59 -24.17
C GLY A 148 21.32 19.58 -25.06
N PRO A 149 21.45 19.33 -26.37
CA PRO A 149 22.08 20.27 -27.28
C PRO A 149 21.14 21.46 -27.55
N ILE A 150 21.60 22.66 -27.25
CA ILE A 150 21.05 23.90 -27.82
C ILE A 150 21.54 23.95 -29.27
N LYS A 151 20.61 23.90 -30.23
CA LYS A 151 20.91 24.03 -31.65
C LYS A 151 21.06 25.52 -32.01
N PRO A 152 22.05 25.92 -32.83
CA PRO A 152 22.21 27.31 -33.29
C PRO A 152 21.09 27.75 -34.24
#